data_AF-A0A4Y9J142-F1
#
_entry.id   AF-A0A4Y9J142-F1
#
_cell.length_a   1.000
_cell.length_b   1.000
_cell.length_c   1.000
_cell.angle_alpha   90.00
_cell.angle_beta   90.00
_cell.angle_gamma   90.00
#
_symmetry.space_group_name_H-M   'P 1'
#
loop_
_entity.id
_entity.type
_entity.pdbx_description
1 polymer ?
#
loop_
_entity_poly.entity_id
_entity_poly.type
_entity_poly.pdbx_seq_one_letter_code
_entity_poly.pdbx_strand_id
1 'polypeptide(L)'
;MNARKLSIYEVDERYTDYLRSGDDKVANEKKGRTKRKYIGILLTINDVMYIAPFTSQKMKHKKIVDSVDMVKVGNISVINLNNMIPVNPTVIKRVVFNDVLDLSYREILKHEFRIINKHSKKTRIVKPSATVHEKY
;
A
#
# COMPACT_ATOMS: atom_id res chain seq x y z
N MET A 1 -7.25 0.18 -18.49
CA MET A 1 -6.75 -0.66 -17.37
C MET A 1 -7.90 -1.43 -16.74
N ASN A 2 -7.82 -2.77 -16.74
CA ASN A 2 -8.86 -3.67 -16.21
C ASN A 2 -8.79 -3.79 -14.67
N ALA A 3 -9.93 -4.08 -14.05
CA ALA A 3 -10.03 -4.43 -12.62
C ALA A 3 -9.09 -5.59 -12.28
N ARG A 4 -8.12 -5.38 -11.39
CA ARG A 4 -7.18 -6.41 -10.93
C ARG A 4 -7.30 -6.64 -9.44
N LYS A 5 -7.19 -7.90 -9.02
CA LYS A 5 -7.11 -8.26 -7.61
C LYS A 5 -5.74 -7.85 -7.09
N LEU A 6 -5.71 -7.01 -6.06
CA LEU A 6 -4.48 -6.56 -5.41
C LEU A 6 -4.12 -7.52 -4.28
N SER A 7 -2.83 -7.59 -3.97
CA SER A 7 -2.27 -8.31 -2.83
C SER A 7 -1.60 -7.34 -1.85
N ILE A 8 -1.43 -7.81 -0.61
CA ILE A 8 -0.70 -7.11 0.43
C ILE A 8 0.73 -7.65 0.47
N TYR A 9 1.70 -6.76 0.60
CA TYR A 9 3.12 -7.06 0.63
C TYR A 9 3.80 -6.43 1.84
N GLU A 10 4.89 -7.06 2.26
CA GLU A 10 5.97 -6.45 3.04
C GLU A 10 7.16 -6.21 2.11
N VAL A 11 8.01 -5.25 2.47
CA VAL A 11 9.23 -4.89 1.74
C VAL A 11 10.43 -5.16 2.64
N ASP A 12 11.57 -5.51 2.05
CA ASP A 12 12.84 -5.55 2.76
C ASP A 12 13.13 -4.15 3.34
N GLU A 13 13.39 -4.11 4.65
CA GLU A 13 13.69 -2.88 5.38
C GLU A 13 14.94 -2.18 4.83
N ARG A 14 15.97 -2.96 4.45
CA ARG A 14 17.20 -2.42 3.85
C ARG A 14 16.93 -1.70 2.54
N TYR A 15 15.98 -2.22 1.76
CA TYR A 15 15.59 -1.60 0.50
C TYR A 15 14.80 -0.32 0.74
N THR A 16 13.88 -0.30 1.72
CA THR A 16 13.17 0.93 2.07
C THR A 16 14.10 2.00 2.65
N ASP A 17 15.13 1.63 3.40
CA ASP A 17 16.14 2.56 3.91
C ASP A 17 17.06 3.09 2.81
N TYR A 18 17.43 2.24 1.84
CA TYR A 18 18.11 2.68 0.64
C TYR A 18 17.30 3.74 -0.12
N LEU A 19 16.02 3.49 -0.40
CA LEU A 19 15.16 4.46 -1.08
C LEU A 19 15.01 5.76 -0.27
N ARG A 20 14.88 5.67 1.05
CA ARG A 20 14.80 6.82 1.96
C ARG A 20 16.02 7.74 1.92
N SER A 21 17.19 7.21 1.55
CA SER A 21 18.39 8.04 1.42
C SER A 21 18.28 9.07 0.28
N GLY A 22 17.43 8.81 -0.72
CA GLY A 22 17.17 9.71 -1.85
C GLY A 22 15.78 10.36 -1.84
N ASP A 23 14.81 9.81 -1.12
CA ASP A 23 13.44 10.35 -1.01
C ASP A 23 12.87 10.16 0.41
N ASP A 24 12.71 11.26 1.14
CA ASP A 24 12.20 11.28 2.51
C ASP A 24 10.71 10.95 2.63
N LYS A 25 9.97 10.91 1.51
CA LYS A 25 8.55 10.52 1.46
C LYS A 25 8.35 9.02 1.50
N VAL A 26 9.39 8.23 1.26
CA VAL A 26 9.37 6.78 1.37
C VAL A 26 8.94 6.39 2.79
N ALA A 27 7.90 5.55 2.89
CA ALA A 27 7.23 5.33 4.15
C ALA A 27 8.11 4.56 5.16
N ASN A 28 8.41 5.18 6.30
CA ASN A 28 9.20 4.53 7.35
C ASN A 28 8.48 3.34 8.02
N GLU A 29 9.29 2.35 8.37
CA GLU A 29 8.97 1.39 9.41
C GLU A 29 8.86 2.06 10.78
N LYS A 30 7.95 1.57 11.62
CA LYS A 30 7.79 2.11 12.98
C LYS A 30 8.36 1.13 13.97
N LYS A 31 9.46 1.50 14.64
CA LYS A 31 10.08 0.72 15.71
C LYS A 31 9.04 0.27 16.74
N GLY A 32 9.06 -1.01 17.09
CA GLY A 32 8.12 -1.61 18.06
C GLY A 32 6.68 -1.79 17.53
N ARG A 33 6.47 -1.71 16.21
CA ARG A 33 5.18 -2.01 15.57
C ARG A 33 5.33 -3.08 14.50
N THR A 34 4.19 -3.61 14.04
CA THR A 34 4.12 -4.51 12.88
C THR A 34 4.75 -3.83 11.66
N LYS A 35 5.46 -4.61 10.83
CA LYS A 35 6.02 -4.14 9.57
C LYS A 35 4.99 -3.42 8.71
N ARG A 36 5.41 -2.34 8.04
CA ARG A 36 4.57 -1.58 7.11
C ARG A 36 4.06 -2.53 6.03
N LYS A 37 2.78 -2.39 5.75
CA LYS A 37 2.13 -3.14 4.68
C LYS A 37 1.97 -2.24 3.46
N TYR A 38 2.13 -2.85 2.30
CA TYR A 38 2.00 -2.22 0.99
C TYR A 38 0.92 -2.93 0.18
N ILE A 39 0.29 -2.21 -0.74
CA ILE A 39 -0.70 -2.77 -1.67
C ILE A 39 -0.16 -2.72 -3.09
N GLY A 40 -0.39 -3.77 -3.86
CA GLY A 40 0.01 -3.82 -5.26
C GLY A 40 -0.28 -5.16 -5.95
N ILE A 41 0.28 -5.41 -7.13
CA ILE A 41 1.05 -4.47 -7.95
C ILE A 41 0.10 -3.43 -8.57
N LEU A 42 0.44 -2.14 -8.44
CA LEU A 42 -0.39 -1.02 -8.89
C LEU A 42 -0.25 -0.74 -10.38
N LEU A 43 0.99 -0.65 -10.83
CA LEU A 43 1.40 -0.47 -12.21
C LEU A 43 2.75 -1.15 -12.41
N THR A 44 3.04 -1.44 -13.68
CA THR A 44 4.33 -1.94 -14.14
C THR A 44 4.76 -1.05 -15.30
N ILE A 45 5.94 -0.46 -15.19
CA ILE A 45 6.54 0.41 -16.21
C ILE A 45 7.96 -0.05 -16.42
N ASN A 46 8.34 -0.39 -17.65
CA ASN A 46 9.69 -0.86 -17.99
C ASN A 46 10.16 -1.97 -17.03
N ASP A 47 9.30 -2.97 -16.78
CA ASP A 47 9.50 -4.09 -15.85
C ASP A 47 9.70 -3.73 -14.37
N VAL A 48 9.59 -2.45 -14.00
CA VAL A 48 9.55 -1.98 -12.62
C VAL A 48 8.12 -2.02 -12.11
N MET A 49 7.91 -2.72 -11.00
CA MET A 49 6.60 -2.80 -10.34
C MET A 49 6.48 -1.71 -9.28
N TYR A 50 5.29 -1.13 -9.12
CA TYR A 50 5.03 -0.18 -8.03
C TYR A 50 4.01 -0.71 -7.03
N ILE A 51 4.27 -0.40 -5.77
CA ILE A 51 3.39 -0.70 -4.64
C ILE A 51 3.25 0.55 -3.76
N ALA A 52 2.08 0.74 -3.14
CA ALA A 52 1.84 1.89 -2.27
C ALA A 52 1.73 1.47 -0.80
N PRO A 53 2.30 2.23 0.15
CA PRO A 53 2.11 1.97 1.56
C PRO A 53 0.65 2.21 1.94
N PHE A 54 0.12 1.35 2.80
CA PHE A 54 -1.15 1.61 3.48
C PHE A 54 -0.98 1.56 4.99
N THR A 55 -1.75 2.40 5.67
CA THR A 55 -1.60 2.62 7.10
C THR A 55 -2.95 2.71 7.78
N SER A 56 -3.04 2.10 8.97
CA SER A 56 -4.23 2.22 9.80
C SER A 56 -4.53 3.68 10.13
N GLN A 57 -5.80 4.04 10.03
CA GLN A 57 -6.31 5.36 10.30
C GLN A 57 -6.12 5.69 11.78
N LYS A 58 -5.46 6.83 12.03
CA LYS A 58 -5.46 7.48 13.35
C LYS A 58 -6.74 8.31 13.47
N MET A 59 -7.15 8.68 14.69
CA MET A 59 -8.32 9.55 14.91
C MET A 59 -8.32 10.85 14.08
N LYS A 60 -7.13 11.40 13.76
CA LYS A 60 -6.96 12.55 12.88
C LYS A 60 -7.38 12.32 11.41
N HIS A 61 -7.69 11.08 11.00
CA HIS A 61 -8.09 10.73 9.64
C HIS A 61 -9.62 10.71 9.43
N LYS A 62 -10.43 10.97 10.47
CA LYS A 62 -11.89 11.05 10.36
C LYS A 62 -12.34 12.09 9.31
N LYS A 63 -11.59 13.18 9.15
CA LYS A 63 -11.89 14.28 8.21
C LYS A 63 -11.19 14.17 6.84
N ILE A 64 -10.37 13.14 6.62
CA ILE A 64 -9.67 12.98 5.34
C ILE A 64 -10.69 12.73 4.22
N VAL A 65 -10.55 13.37 3.06
CA VAL A 65 -11.36 13.06 1.88
C VAL A 65 -10.48 12.29 0.90
N ASP A 66 -11.08 11.37 0.14
CA ASP A 66 -10.36 10.72 -0.96
C ASP A 66 -9.80 11.77 -1.92
N SER A 67 -8.59 11.56 -2.40
CA SER A 67 -7.97 12.38 -3.44
C SER A 67 -7.33 11.47 -4.49
N VAL A 68 -6.83 12.07 -5.58
CA VAL A 68 -6.06 11.33 -6.58
C VAL A 68 -4.81 10.68 -5.96
N ASP A 69 -4.21 11.36 -4.98
CA ASP A 69 -3.00 10.92 -4.28
C ASP A 69 -3.27 9.91 -3.16
N MET A 70 -4.52 9.80 -2.67
CA MET A 70 -4.83 9.09 -1.43
C MET A 70 -6.21 8.42 -1.45
N VAL A 71 -6.24 7.12 -1.15
CA VAL A 71 -7.47 6.31 -1.17
C VAL A 71 -7.79 5.79 0.23
N LYS A 72 -8.97 6.11 0.75
CA LYS A 72 -9.51 5.55 1.98
C LYS A 72 -9.90 4.09 1.80
N VAL A 73 -9.62 3.31 2.85
CA VAL A 73 -10.02 1.91 3.00
C VAL A 73 -10.95 1.85 4.22
N GLY A 74 -12.23 2.13 3.98
CA GLY A 74 -13.22 2.30 5.04
C GLY A 74 -12.86 3.44 6.01
N ASN A 75 -13.16 3.25 7.29
CA ASN A 75 -12.89 4.21 8.37
C ASN A 75 -11.64 3.87 9.19
N ILE A 76 -10.82 2.94 8.70
CA ILE A 76 -9.74 2.32 9.47
C ILE A 76 -8.40 2.29 8.77
N SER A 77 -8.31 2.61 7.47
CA SER A 77 -7.03 2.63 6.75
C SER A 77 -7.00 3.60 5.57
N VAL A 78 -5.80 3.99 5.15
CA VAL A 78 -5.55 4.87 4.00
C VAL A 78 -4.37 4.34 3.20
N ILE A 79 -4.48 4.37 1.87
CA ILE A 79 -3.41 4.11 0.90
C ILE A 79 -2.88 5.46 0.40
N ASN A 80 -1.56 5.68 0.49
CA ASN A 80 -0.91 6.88 -0.05
C ASN A 80 -0.26 6.54 -1.39
N LEU A 81 -0.94 6.84 -2.50
CA LEU A 81 -0.47 6.53 -3.85
C LEU A 81 0.72 7.40 -4.25
N ASN A 82 0.76 8.65 -3.79
CA ASN A 82 1.88 9.57 -3.99
C ASN A 82 3.17 9.15 -3.26
N ASN A 83 3.11 8.14 -2.39
CA ASN A 83 4.27 7.56 -1.72
C ASN A 83 4.52 6.12 -2.21
N MET A 84 4.03 5.76 -3.40
CA MET A 84 4.35 4.47 -4.00
C MET A 84 5.84 4.37 -4.29
N ILE A 85 6.37 3.16 -4.19
CA ILE A 85 7.79 2.91 -4.40
C ILE A 85 8.00 1.88 -5.50
N PRO A 86 9.08 2.02 -6.30
CA PRO A 86 9.48 1.00 -7.24
C PRO A 86 10.03 -0.21 -6.49
N VAL A 87 9.68 -1.41 -6.93
CA VAL A 87 10.11 -2.68 -6.35
C VAL A 87 10.34 -3.72 -7.43
N ASN A 88 11.18 -4.71 -7.10
CA ASN A 88 11.32 -5.95 -7.85
C ASN A 88 10.79 -7.12 -6.99
N PRO A 89 10.61 -8.33 -7.56
CA PRO A 89 10.12 -9.48 -6.80
C PRO A 89 11.06 -9.93 -5.67
N THR A 90 12.35 -9.61 -5.72
CA THR A 90 13.34 -10.08 -4.73
C THR A 90 13.30 -9.27 -3.44
N VAL A 91 12.78 -8.04 -3.46
CA VAL A 91 12.70 -7.16 -2.29
C VAL A 91 11.31 -7.12 -1.64
N ILE A 92 10.34 -7.88 -2.15
CA ILE A 92 8.97 -7.93 -1.61
C ILE A 92 8.56 -9.34 -1.22
N LYS A 93 7.79 -9.44 -0.14
CA LYS A 93 7.16 -10.69 0.29
C LYS A 93 5.66 -10.50 0.35
N ARG A 94 4.92 -11.36 -0.36
CA ARG A 94 3.46 -11.38 -0.25
C ARG A 94 3.04 -11.82 1.15
N VAL A 95 2.12 -11.09 1.75
CA VAL A 95 1.55 -11.46 3.05
C VAL A 95 0.55 -12.59 2.87
N VAL A 96 0.81 -13.70 3.58
CA VAL A 96 -0.12 -14.83 3.71
C VAL A 96 -0.84 -14.67 5.04
N PHE A 97 -2.17 -14.47 5.02
CA PHE A 97 -2.93 -14.16 6.23
C PHE A 97 -2.86 -15.27 7.28
N ASN A 98 -2.68 -16.53 6.87
CA ASN A 98 -2.57 -17.66 7.78
C ASN A 98 -1.28 -17.62 8.62
N ASP A 99 -0.25 -16.90 8.16
CA ASP A 99 1.04 -16.76 8.85
C ASP A 99 1.02 -15.63 9.88
N VAL A 100 -0.05 -14.83 9.93
CA VAL A 100 -0.20 -13.71 10.87
C VAL A 100 -0.67 -14.25 12.23
N LEU A 101 0.25 -14.46 13.17
CA LEU A 101 -0.04 -15.10 14.46
C LEU A 101 -1.11 -14.37 15.31
N ASP A 102 -1.10 -13.04 15.30
CA ASP A 102 -2.12 -12.23 15.97
C ASP A 102 -3.46 -12.34 15.22
N LEU A 103 -4.42 -13.04 15.83
CA LEU A 103 -5.74 -13.31 15.25
C LEU A 103 -6.58 -12.04 15.09
N SER A 104 -6.51 -11.11 16.05
CA SER A 104 -7.25 -9.84 15.98
C SER A 104 -6.71 -8.98 14.84
N TYR A 105 -5.40 -8.87 14.73
CA TYR A 105 -4.75 -8.15 13.63
C TYR A 105 -5.02 -8.82 12.26
N ARG A 106 -5.02 -10.16 12.21
CA ARG A 106 -5.35 -10.93 11.00
C ARG A 106 -6.75 -10.61 10.49
N GLU A 107 -7.75 -10.52 11.35
CA GLU A 107 -9.12 -10.20 10.94
C GLU A 107 -9.26 -8.75 10.44
N ILE A 108 -8.55 -7.81 11.05
CA ILE A 108 -8.46 -6.43 10.56
C ILE A 108 -7.86 -6.40 9.14
N LEU A 109 -6.72 -7.07 8.94
CA LEU A 109 -6.07 -7.15 7.62
C LEU A 109 -6.97 -7.78 6.55
N LYS A 110 -7.71 -8.85 6.89
CA LYS A 110 -8.67 -9.47 5.97
C LYS A 110 -9.81 -8.52 5.61
N HIS A 111 -10.33 -7.77 6.58
CA HIS A 111 -11.37 -6.78 6.34
C HIS A 111 -10.89 -5.65 5.41
N GLU A 112 -9.70 -5.10 5.68
CA GLU A 112 -9.06 -4.10 4.82
C GLU A 112 -8.83 -4.63 3.40
N PHE A 113 -8.31 -5.85 3.28
CA PHE A 113 -8.09 -6.52 2.00
C PHE A 113 -9.36 -6.65 1.15
N ARG A 114 -10.50 -6.96 1.77
CA ARG A 114 -11.80 -7.02 1.07
C ARG A 114 -12.20 -5.64 0.53
N ILE A 115 -12.04 -4.59 1.32
CA ILE A 115 -12.36 -3.21 0.90
C ILE A 115 -11.43 -2.74 -0.23
N ILE A 116 -10.12 -2.97 -0.09
CA ILE A 116 -9.11 -2.63 -1.10
C ILE A 116 -9.48 -3.26 -2.44
N ASN A 117 -9.80 -4.55 -2.44
CA ASN A 117 -10.18 -5.24 -3.68
C ASN A 117 -11.53 -4.77 -4.25
N LYS A 118 -12.47 -4.33 -3.41
CA LYS A 118 -13.70 -3.67 -3.87
C LYS A 118 -13.39 -2.33 -4.55
N HIS A 119 -12.43 -1.55 -4.03
CA HIS A 119 -11.99 -0.30 -4.64
C HIS A 119 -11.18 -0.52 -5.93
N SER A 120 -10.28 -1.51 -5.94
CA SER A 120 -9.52 -1.88 -7.14
C SER A 120 -10.42 -2.30 -8.29
N LYS A 121 -11.46 -3.11 -8.01
CA LYS A 121 -12.47 -3.48 -9.01
C LYS A 121 -13.19 -2.28 -9.63
N LYS A 122 -13.38 -1.22 -8.84
CA LYS A 122 -13.95 0.06 -9.31
C LYS A 122 -12.93 1.00 -9.94
N THR A 123 -11.69 0.53 -10.18
CA THR A 123 -10.58 1.32 -10.73
C THR A 123 -10.14 2.52 -9.88
N ARG A 124 -10.57 2.58 -8.61
CA ARG A 124 -10.29 3.72 -7.69
C ARG A 124 -8.87 3.74 -7.12
N ILE A 125 -8.03 2.79 -7.53
CA ILE A 125 -6.65 2.65 -7.06
C ILE A 125 -5.72 2.63 -8.27
N VAL A 126 -5.92 1.68 -9.18
CA VAL A 126 -5.03 1.47 -10.34
C VAL A 126 -5.01 2.65 -11.31
N LYS A 127 -6.16 3.26 -11.64
CA LYS A 127 -6.19 4.43 -12.54
C LYS A 127 -5.49 5.65 -11.91
N PRO A 128 -5.84 6.08 -10.68
CA PRO A 128 -5.10 7.16 -10.02
C PRO A 128 -3.60 6.90 -9.89
N SER A 129 -3.17 5.66 -9.69
CA SER A 129 -1.72 5.35 -9.57
C SER A 129 -0.93 5.73 -10.83
N ALA A 130 -1.50 5.54 -12.03
CA ALA A 130 -0.86 5.96 -13.27
C ALA A 130 -0.76 7.50 -13.37
N THR A 131 -1.86 8.20 -13.03
CA THR A 131 -1.88 9.68 -13.01
C THR A 131 -0.90 10.27 -12.00
N VAL A 132 -0.79 9.65 -10.81
CA VAL A 132 0.15 10.09 -9.78
C VAL A 132 1.60 9.89 -10.23
N HIS A 133 1.90 8.79 -10.95
CA HIS A 133 3.24 8.55 -11.47
C HIS A 133 3.67 9.59 -12.52
N GLU A 134 2.74 10.08 -13.35
CA GLU A 134 3.05 11.12 -14.33
C GLU A 134 3.27 12.50 -13.68
N LYS A 135 2.73 12.70 -12.47
CA LYS A 135 2.75 13.97 -11.74
C LYS A 135 4.00 14.17 -10.87
N TYR A 136 4.63 13.08 -10.40
CA TYR A 136 5.77 13.08 -9.47
C TYR A 136 6.91 12.24 -10.02
#